data_AF-A0A835I9M8-F1
#
_entry.id   AF-A0A835I9M8-F1
#
_cell.length_a   1.000
_cell.length_b   1.000
_cell.length_c   1.000
_cell.angle_alpha   90.00
_cell.angle_beta   90.00
_cell.angle_gamma   90.00
#
_symmetry.space_group_name_H-M   'P 1'
#
loop_
_entity.id
_entity.type
_entity.pdbx_description
1 polymer ?
#
loop_
_entity_poly.entity_id
_entity_poly.type
_entity_poly.pdbx_seq_one_letter_code
_entity_poly.pdbx_strand_id
1 'polypeptide(L)' 'MYVFIKGVEKLISSKMTLPGYNWRIHSVYHHSGMAVAGLAADGKQIVARTKSEATNYERFASLLDA' A
#
# COMPACT_ATOMS: atom_id res chain seq x y z
N MET A 1 6.57 -22.16 6.75
CA MET A 1 6.95 -20.79 6.33
C MET A 1 6.21 -20.50 5.03
N TYR A 2 5.24 -19.57 5.05
CA TYR A 2 4.40 -19.26 3.89
C TYR A 2 4.82 -17.92 3.29
N VAL A 3 4.82 -17.84 1.95
CA VAL A 3 5.16 -16.63 1.21
C VAL A 3 3.90 -16.10 0.54
N PHE A 4 3.68 -14.79 0.60
CA PHE A 4 2.59 -14.12 -0.10
C PHE A 4 3.14 -13.30 -1.27
N ILE A 5 2.54 -13.50 -2.45
CA ILE A 5 2.94 -12.83 -3.68
C ILE A 5 1.75 -11.98 -4.15
N LYS A 6 2.02 -10.74 -4.55
CA LYS A 6 1.02 -9.83 -5.13
C LYS A 6 1.54 -9.30 -6.45
N GLY A 7 0.72 -9.37 -7.50
CA GLY A 7 1.02 -8.90 -8.84
C GLY A 7 -0.08 -7.99 -9.35
N VAL A 8 0.31 -6.97 -10.12
CA VAL A 8 -0.61 -6.01 -10.76
C VAL A 8 -0.09 -5.64 -12.13
N GLU A 9 -1.00 -5.43 -13.07
CA GLU A 9 -0.64 -4.86 -14.35
C GLU A 9 -0.29 -3.37 -14.19
N LYS A 10 0.86 -2.96 -14.72
CA LYS A 10 1.27 -1.56 -14.74
C LYS A 10 0.85 -0.91 -16.05
N LEU A 11 -0.35 -0.33 -16.05
CA LEU A 11 -0.84 0.48 -17.17
C LEU A 11 0.02 1.75 -17.32
N ILE A 12 0.73 1.84 -18.45
CA ILE A 12 1.50 3.03 -18.84
C ILE A 12 0.55 3.97 -19.58
N SER A 13 0.15 5.06 -18.93
CA SER A 13 -0.82 6.01 -19.51
C SER A 13 -0.25 6.78 -20.72
N SER A 14 1.06 7.00 -20.76
CA SER A 14 1.71 7.69 -21.88
C SER A 14 3.20 7.32 -21.95
N LYS A 15 3.78 7.42 -23.16
CA LYS A 15 5.23 7.25 -23.37
C LYS A 15 6.08 8.32 -22.67
N MET A 16 5.47 9.43 -22.25
CA MET A 16 6.12 10.51 -21.51
C MET A 16 6.13 10.29 -20.00
N THR A 17 5.50 9.23 -19.49
CA THR A 17 5.49 8.94 -18.06
C THR A 17 6.90 8.61 -17.59
N LEU A 18 7.36 9.30 -16.54
CA LEU A 18 8.67 9.04 -15.95
C LEU A 18 8.79 7.56 -15.54
N PRO A 19 9.84 6.84 -15.99
CA PRO A 19 10.10 5.49 -15.54
C PRO A 19 10.19 5.42 -14.01
N GLY A 20 9.69 4.32 -13.44
CA GLY A 20 9.64 4.17 -11.99
C GLY A 20 8.51 4.94 -11.29
N TYR A 21 7.77 5.82 -11.97
CA TYR A 21 6.58 6.47 -11.42
C TYR A 21 5.34 5.58 -11.53
N ASN A 22 4.22 5.96 -10.90
CA ASN A 22 2.95 5.20 -10.88
C ASN A 22 3.06 3.80 -10.22
N TRP A 23 3.53 3.76 -8.97
CA TRP A 23 3.50 2.53 -8.18
C TRP A 23 2.07 2.08 -7.89
N ARG A 24 1.86 0.76 -7.99
CA ARG A 24 0.57 0.10 -7.74
C ARG A 24 0.61 -0.87 -6.55
N ILE A 25 1.81 -1.14 -6.05
CA ILE A 25 2.05 -1.96 -4.86
C ILE A 25 2.69 -1.05 -3.81
N HIS A 26 2.12 -1.07 -2.60
CA HIS A 26 2.52 -0.22 -1.50
C HIS A 26 2.75 -1.06 -0.25
N SER A 27 3.89 -0.88 0.42
CA SER A 27 4.05 -1.36 1.79
C SER A 27 3.15 -0.52 2.71
N VAL A 28 2.31 -1.19 3.50
CA VAL A 28 1.40 -0.54 4.45
C VAL A 28 1.79 -0.79 5.90
N TYR A 29 2.45 -1.92 6.17
CA TYR A 29 2.97 -2.28 7.49
C TYR A 29 4.17 -3.22 7.35
N HIS A 30 4.91 -3.47 8.45
CA HIS A 30 6.13 -4.29 8.43
C HIS A 30 5.97 -5.68 7.79
N HIS A 31 4.78 -6.29 7.89
CA HIS A 31 4.49 -7.63 7.36
C HIS A 31 3.33 -7.64 6.34
N SER A 32 2.86 -6.45 5.93
CA SER A 32 1.67 -6.32 5.09
C SER A 32 1.89 -5.31 3.96
N GLY A 33 1.53 -5.70 2.75
CA GLY A 33 1.51 -4.84 1.56
C GLY A 33 0.13 -4.80 0.92
N MET A 34 -0.14 -3.77 0.12
CA MET A 34 -1.38 -3.62 -0.66
C MET A 34 -1.07 -3.47 -2.14
N ALA A 35 -1.87 -4.13 -2.97
CA ALA A 35 -1.84 -4.03 -4.43
C ALA A 35 -3.16 -3.39 -4.88
N VAL A 36 -3.09 -2.32 -5.66
CA VAL A 36 -4.25 -1.53 -6.08
C VAL A 36 -4.49 -1.74 -7.58
N ALA A 37 -5.68 -2.25 -7.90
CA ALA A 37 -6.24 -2.25 -9.25
C ALA A 37 -7.28 -1.12 -9.40
N GLY A 38 -7.47 -0.62 -10.63
CA GLY A 38 -8.42 0.45 -10.92
C GLY A 38 -7.84 1.87 -10.74
N LEU A 39 -8.65 2.78 -10.19
CA LEU A 39 -8.31 4.20 -10.12
C LEU A 39 -7.15 4.46 -9.15
N ALA A 40 -6.04 4.97 -9.68
CA ALA A 40 -4.81 5.18 -8.91
C ALA A 40 -4.99 6.22 -7.79
N ALA A 41 -5.84 7.23 -8.01
CA ALA A 41 -6.09 8.30 -7.04
C ALA A 41 -6.78 7.75 -5.79
N ASP A 42 -7.88 7.03 -5.97
CA ASP A 42 -8.62 6.40 -4.86
C ASP A 42 -7.75 5.38 -4.14
N GLY A 43 -7.00 4.58 -4.90
CA GLY A 43 -6.04 3.64 -4.35
C GLY A 43 -5.02 4.28 -3.42
N LYS A 44 -4.49 5.45 -3.79
CA LYS A 44 -3.57 6.21 -2.93
C LYS A 44 -4.25 6.70 -1.65
N GLN A 45 -5.49 7.18 -1.73
CA GLN A 45 -6.23 7.59 -0.53
C GLN A 45 -6.48 6.42 0.42
N ILE A 46 -6.90 5.27 -0.12
CA ILE A 46 -7.10 4.05 0.66
C ILE A 46 -5.78 3.60 1.29
N VAL A 47 -4.68 3.55 0.52
CA VAL A 47 -3.36 3.18 1.05
C VAL A 47 -2.91 4.13 2.17
N ALA A 48 -3.10 5.45 2.00
CA ALA A 48 -2.76 6.43 3.02
C ALA A 48 -3.57 6.20 4.30
N ARG A 49 -4.87 5.94 4.17
CA ARG A 49 -5.73 5.63 5.31
C ARG A 49 -5.32 4.33 5.99
N THR A 50 -5.06 3.26 5.25
CA THR A 50 -4.59 1.99 5.82
C THR A 50 -3.31 2.15 6.63
N LYS A 51 -2.37 2.99 6.16
CA LYS A 51 -1.15 3.29 6.92
C LYS A 51 -1.45 4.01 8.24
N SER A 52 -2.30 5.04 8.19
CA SER A 52 -2.71 5.77 9.40
C SER A 52 -3.37 4.85 10.42
N GLU A 53 -4.30 4.00 9.96
CA GLU A 53 -4.98 3.03 10.83
C GLU A 53 -3.99 2.00 11.39
N ALA A 54 -3.05 1.49 10.60
CA ALA A 54 -2.03 0.54 11.07
C ALA A 54 -1.18 1.13 12.20
N THR A 55 -0.68 2.36 12.04
CA THR A 55 0.07 3.07 13.09
C THR A 55 -0.79 3.33 14.32
N ASN A 56 -2.07 3.66 14.13
CA ASN A 56 -2.98 3.89 15.24
C ASN A 56 -3.24 2.62 16.05
N TYR A 57 -3.42 1.47 15.40
CA TYR A 57 -3.57 0.19 16.07
C TYR A 57 -2.29 -0.26 16.78
N GLU A 58 -1.12 -0.06 16.17
CA GLU A 58 0.16 -0.34 16.82
C GLU A 58 0.33 0.47 18.11
N ARG A 59 0.02 1.78 18.05
CA ARG A 59 0.03 2.65 19.23
C ARG A 59 -0.97 2.19 20.28
N PHE A 60 -2.20 1.86 19.89
CA PHE A 60 -3.21 1.38 20.83
C PHE A 60 -2.81 0.07 21.51
N ALA A 61 -2.27 -0.89 20.74
CA ALA A 61 -1.76 -2.15 21.29
C ALA A 61 -0.64 -1.91 22.31
N SER A 62 0.28 -0.98 22.02
CA SER A 62 1.37 -0.64 22.96
C SER A 62 0.89 -0.02 24.27
N LEU A 63 -0.27 0.64 24.28
CA LEU A 63 -0.86 1.23 25.48
C LEU A 63 -1.60 0.21 26.33
N LEU A 64 -2.07 -0.89 25.75
CA LEU A 64 -2.69 -1.99 26.50
C LEU A 64 -1.66 -2.89 27.18
N ASP A 65 -0.43 -2.92 26.67
CA ASP A 65 0.71 -3.66 27.24
C ASP A 65 1.45 -2.89 28.35
N ALA A 66 1.04 -1.65 28.65
CA ALA A 66 1.63 -0.77 29.67
C ALA A 66 0.78 -0.71 30.94
#